data_AF-A0A2N2GYP5-F1
#
_entry.id   AF-A0A2N2GYP5-F1
#
_cell.length_a   1.000
_cell.length_b   1.000
_cell.length_c   1.000
_cell.angle_alpha   90.00
_cell.angle_beta   90.00
_cell.angle_gamma   90.00
#
_symmetry.space_group_name_H-M   'P 1'
#
loop_
_entity.id
_entity.type
_entity.pdbx_description
1 polymer ?
#
loop_
_entity_poly.entity_id
_entity_poly.type
_entity_poly.pdbx_seq_one_letter_code
_entity_poly.pdbx_strand_id
1 'polypeptide(L)'
;MPPEPLTVRRVLTDTGTPQTGDTAEHIGPLPNLALAIEAIAATCGNDVVETGEACDDGNTTGGDGCSADCRSDESCGNGITDLAEICDDGNTASGDGCSADCLSDETCGNNYVDAGEACDDGNTVDADGCSATCLSDETCGNGILDPQEHCEDGNTANGDGCSADCRSDETCGNGYKDVGEECEDGNLIDGDGCSATCRDENKKDDGCGCTAGSRSPSTGALGLSLLLAALFLFRRRRA
;
A
#
# COMPACT_ATOMS: atom_id res chain seq x y z
N MET A 1 0.24 37.84 45.61
CA MET A 1 -1.19 37.54 45.79
C MET A 1 -1.31 36.64 46.99
N PRO A 2 -2.06 37.02 48.05
CA PRO A 2 -2.26 36.14 49.19
C PRO A 2 -3.22 34.99 48.80
N PRO A 3 -3.07 33.78 49.37
CA PRO A 3 -4.01 32.69 49.14
C PRO A 3 -5.36 32.97 49.82
N GLU A 4 -6.45 32.61 49.13
CA GLU A 4 -7.85 32.72 49.56
C GLU A 4 -8.15 31.84 50.80
N PRO A 5 -9.14 32.21 51.65
CA PRO A 5 -9.43 31.48 52.89
C PRO A 5 -10.19 30.16 52.62
N LEU A 6 -9.74 29.09 53.28
CA LEU A 6 -10.36 27.77 53.24
C LEU A 6 -11.81 27.83 53.77
N THR A 7 -12.77 27.35 52.96
CA THR A 7 -14.17 27.26 53.35
C THR A 7 -14.39 26.00 54.18
N VAL A 8 -14.47 26.16 55.51
CA VAL A 8 -14.76 25.03 56.43
C VAL A 8 -16.26 24.78 56.47
N ARG A 9 -16.74 23.79 55.72
CA ARG A 9 -18.11 23.28 55.87
C ARG A 9 -18.17 22.34 57.07
N ARG A 10 -18.88 22.77 58.11
CA ARG A 10 -19.15 22.00 59.32
C ARG A 10 -20.16 20.89 58.98
N VAL A 11 -19.69 19.66 58.84
CA VAL A 11 -20.59 18.49 58.75
C VAL A 11 -21.14 18.24 60.16
N LEU A 12 -22.39 18.65 60.38
CA LEU A 12 -23.18 18.19 61.50
C LEU A 12 -23.63 16.76 61.19
N THR A 13 -23.03 15.77 61.82
CA THR A 13 -23.54 14.39 61.75
C THR A 13 -24.77 14.28 62.64
N ASP A 14 -25.94 14.23 61.98
CA ASP A 14 -27.23 13.95 62.59
C ASP A 14 -27.27 12.49 63.06
N THR A 15 -27.79 12.30 64.27
CA THR A 15 -27.89 11.03 64.96
C THR A 15 -29.25 10.38 64.72
N GLY A 16 -29.27 9.17 64.15
CA GLY A 16 -30.39 8.22 64.20
C GLY A 16 -30.12 7.04 63.25
N THR A 17 -30.25 5.75 63.58
CA THR A 17 -30.93 4.97 64.63
C THR A 17 -30.25 3.57 64.73
N PRO A 18 -30.58 2.70 65.71
CA PRO A 18 -29.60 1.87 66.43
C PRO A 18 -29.39 0.46 65.86
N GLN A 19 -28.15 -0.01 65.87
CA GLN A 19 -27.82 -1.44 65.81
C GLN A 19 -27.75 -1.99 67.25
N THR A 20 -28.56 -3.00 67.52
CA THR A 20 -28.65 -3.70 68.80
C THR A 20 -27.46 -4.65 68.98
N GLY A 21 -26.72 -4.52 70.08
CA GLY A 21 -25.81 -5.58 70.56
C GLY A 21 -24.57 -5.03 71.25
N ASP A 22 -24.40 -5.42 72.52
CA ASP A 22 -23.17 -5.41 73.32
C ASP A 22 -22.72 -4.09 73.99
N THR A 23 -23.26 -3.93 75.21
CA THR A 23 -22.61 -3.55 76.48
C THR A 23 -21.45 -2.53 76.51
N ALA A 24 -21.77 -1.35 77.05
CA ALA A 24 -21.07 -0.59 78.11
C ALA A 24 -19.55 -0.28 78.00
N GLU A 25 -19.29 1.04 77.88
CA GLU A 25 -18.31 1.85 78.64
C GLU A 25 -16.80 1.71 78.37
N HIS A 26 -16.24 2.75 77.73
CA HIS A 26 -15.06 3.44 78.27
C HIS A 26 -14.98 4.90 77.75
N ILE A 27 -15.53 5.86 78.50
CA ILE A 27 -15.17 7.27 78.33
C ILE A 27 -13.84 7.49 79.06
N GLY A 28 -12.74 7.21 78.37
CA GLY A 28 -11.39 7.55 78.81
C GLY A 28 -11.04 9.00 78.45
N PRO A 29 -10.13 9.65 79.21
CA PRO A 29 -9.77 11.05 78.97
C PRO A 29 -9.02 11.19 77.64
N LEU A 30 -9.39 12.21 76.86
CA LEU A 30 -8.79 12.58 75.58
C LEU A 30 -7.25 12.57 75.65
N PRO A 31 -6.55 11.69 74.93
CA PRO A 31 -5.11 11.81 74.79
C PRO A 31 -4.80 12.57 73.49
N ASN A 32 -4.10 13.68 73.66
CA ASN A 32 -3.34 14.42 72.65
C ASN A 32 -4.07 14.79 71.35
N LEU A 33 -4.23 16.11 71.17
CA LEU A 33 -4.43 16.76 69.88
C LEU A 33 -3.18 16.58 69.00
N ALA A 34 -2.84 15.34 68.64
CA ALA A 34 -2.11 15.08 67.43
C ALA A 34 -3.09 15.43 66.32
N LEU A 35 -2.81 16.53 65.61
CA LEU A 35 -3.43 16.81 64.32
C LEU A 35 -3.01 15.65 63.42
N ALA A 36 -3.77 14.54 63.47
CA ALA A 36 -3.75 13.54 62.44
C ALA A 36 -4.30 14.25 61.22
N ILE A 37 -3.39 14.86 60.46
CA ILE A 37 -3.63 15.13 59.05
C ILE A 37 -3.76 13.74 58.46
N GLU A 38 -4.96 13.18 58.53
CA GLU A 38 -5.30 12.06 57.67
C GLU A 38 -5.11 12.60 56.27
N ALA A 39 -4.06 12.13 55.60
CA ALA A 39 -3.94 12.31 54.17
C ALA A 39 -5.18 11.63 53.60
N ILE A 40 -6.18 12.44 53.26
CA ILE A 40 -7.34 11.99 52.53
C ILE A 40 -6.74 11.42 51.24
N ALA A 41 -6.82 10.11 51.07
CA ALA A 41 -6.35 9.49 49.84
C ALA A 41 -7.21 10.07 48.72
N ALA A 42 -6.55 10.57 47.67
CA ALA A 42 -7.23 11.05 46.48
C ALA A 42 -8.22 9.98 46.00
N THR A 43 -9.47 10.38 45.78
CA THR A 43 -10.55 9.48 45.41
C THR A 43 -10.99 9.77 43.99
N CYS A 44 -10.44 9.01 43.05
CA CYS A 44 -10.81 9.10 41.65
C CYS A 44 -12.30 8.87 41.41
N GLY A 45 -12.89 9.73 40.58
CA GLY A 45 -14.28 9.69 40.14
C GLY A 45 -15.23 10.45 41.06
N ASN A 46 -14.76 11.47 41.77
CA ASN A 46 -15.57 12.26 42.69
C ASN A 46 -15.89 13.69 42.17
N ASP A 47 -15.54 13.98 40.92
CA ASP A 47 -15.69 15.26 40.20
C ASP A 47 -14.83 16.39 40.79
N VAL A 48 -13.74 16.02 41.49
CA VAL A 48 -12.78 16.94 42.11
C VAL A 48 -11.37 16.44 41.89
N VAL A 49 -10.58 17.18 41.09
CA VAL A 49 -9.15 16.89 40.94
C VAL A 49 -8.40 17.16 42.24
N GLU A 50 -7.95 16.10 42.91
CA GLU A 50 -7.18 16.14 44.14
C GLU A 50 -5.66 16.05 43.88
N THR A 51 -4.84 16.25 44.92
CA THR A 51 -3.38 16.17 44.75
C THR A 51 -2.97 14.73 44.44
N GLY A 52 -2.39 14.53 43.25
CA GLY A 52 -1.94 13.21 42.78
C GLY A 52 -2.76 12.69 41.59
N GLU A 53 -3.87 13.34 41.27
CA GLU A 53 -4.70 13.05 40.10
C GLU A 53 -4.29 13.96 38.93
N ALA A 54 -4.30 13.41 37.71
CA ALA A 54 -4.13 14.15 36.47
C ALA A 54 -5.45 14.80 36.03
N CYS A 55 -6.57 14.13 36.30
CA CYS A 55 -7.93 14.51 35.95
C CYS A 55 -8.91 13.87 36.95
N ASP A 56 -10.19 14.25 36.90
CA ASP A 56 -11.31 13.54 37.52
C ASP A 56 -12.58 13.96 36.77
N ASP A 57 -13.31 13.01 36.18
CA ASP A 57 -14.52 13.25 35.37
C ASP A 57 -15.82 12.84 36.08
N GLY A 58 -15.76 12.61 37.39
CA GLY A 58 -16.91 12.24 38.21
C GLY A 58 -17.28 10.77 38.17
N ASN A 59 -16.44 9.91 37.55
CA ASN A 59 -16.60 8.46 37.63
C ASN A 59 -15.27 7.69 37.48
N THR A 60 -15.32 6.35 37.42
CA THR A 60 -14.13 5.48 37.25
C THR A 60 -14.24 4.60 36.01
N THR A 61 -15.04 5.01 35.03
CA THR A 61 -14.98 4.48 33.67
C THR A 61 -13.77 5.11 33.01
N GLY A 62 -13.12 4.41 32.08
CA GLY A 62 -12.03 4.99 31.29
C GLY A 62 -12.50 5.21 29.87
N GLY A 63 -11.88 6.16 29.18
CA GLY A 63 -12.22 6.52 27.81
C GLY A 63 -13.41 7.48 27.69
N ASP A 64 -13.83 8.10 28.79
CA ASP A 64 -14.82 9.19 28.85
C ASP A 64 -14.21 10.55 29.26
N GLY A 65 -12.88 10.63 29.32
CA GLY A 65 -12.12 11.87 29.50
C GLY A 65 -11.34 11.94 30.81
N CYS A 66 -11.44 10.92 31.67
CA CYS A 66 -10.43 10.65 32.68
C CYS A 66 -10.19 9.14 32.86
N SER A 67 -8.93 8.72 33.02
CA SER A 67 -8.62 7.29 33.18
C SER A 67 -9.29 6.75 34.44
N ALA A 68 -9.63 5.45 34.44
CA ALA A 68 -10.32 4.82 35.57
C ALA A 68 -9.60 4.90 36.93
N ASP A 69 -8.34 5.35 36.92
CA ASP A 69 -7.48 5.59 38.10
C ASP A 69 -6.95 7.04 38.19
N CYS A 70 -7.50 7.95 37.38
CA CYS A 70 -7.22 9.38 37.37
C CYS A 70 -5.73 9.73 37.16
N ARG A 71 -5.00 8.87 36.45
CA ARG A 71 -3.57 9.06 36.12
C ARG A 71 -3.34 9.69 34.76
N SER A 72 -4.35 9.69 33.89
CA SER A 72 -4.29 10.24 32.53
C SER A 72 -5.62 10.89 32.16
N ASP A 73 -5.56 12.01 31.44
CA ASP A 73 -6.71 12.72 30.84
C ASP A 73 -7.11 12.17 29.46
N GLU A 74 -6.55 11.02 29.06
CA GLU A 74 -6.77 10.33 27.78
C GLU A 74 -6.63 11.23 26.55
N SER A 75 -5.66 12.13 26.62
CA SER A 75 -5.25 12.94 25.49
C SER A 75 -4.06 12.31 24.79
N CYS A 76 -4.17 12.12 23.47
CA CYS A 76 -3.05 11.71 22.64
C CYS A 76 -1.84 12.63 22.78
N GLY A 77 -0.67 12.02 22.94
CA GLY A 77 0.62 12.66 23.10
C GLY A 77 0.97 13.02 24.54
N ASN A 78 0.32 12.41 25.53
CA ASN A 78 0.62 12.66 26.95
C ASN A 78 1.68 11.69 27.53
N GLY A 79 2.17 10.76 26.72
CA GLY A 79 3.18 9.76 27.10
C GLY A 79 2.59 8.50 27.74
N ILE A 80 1.26 8.34 27.71
CA ILE A 80 0.53 7.22 28.29
C ILE A 80 -0.39 6.67 27.23
N THR A 81 -0.22 5.41 26.84
CA THR A 81 -1.16 4.75 25.91
C THR A 81 -2.47 4.44 26.64
N ASP A 82 -3.49 5.24 26.37
CA ASP A 82 -4.81 5.14 26.96
C ASP A 82 -5.72 4.15 26.20
N LEU A 83 -6.92 3.87 26.75
CA LEU A 83 -7.77 2.76 26.27
C LEU A 83 -8.18 2.87 24.79
N ALA A 84 -8.33 4.09 24.28
CA ALA A 84 -8.74 4.36 22.91
C ALA A 84 -7.56 4.47 21.92
N GLU A 85 -6.33 4.38 22.41
CA GLU A 85 -5.11 4.64 21.66
C GLU A 85 -4.42 3.33 21.26
N ILE A 86 -3.82 3.31 20.07
CA ILE A 86 -2.97 2.22 19.60
C ILE A 86 -1.52 2.43 20.09
N CYS A 87 -1.10 3.68 20.18
CA CYS A 87 0.23 4.11 20.60
C CYS A 87 0.14 5.46 21.31
N ASP A 88 1.22 5.87 21.98
CA ASP A 88 1.45 7.26 22.40
C ASP A 88 2.97 7.45 22.51
N ASP A 89 3.52 8.43 21.81
CA ASP A 89 4.97 8.73 21.81
C ASP A 89 5.36 9.99 22.60
N GLY A 90 4.41 10.55 23.37
CA GLY A 90 4.59 11.73 24.18
C GLY A 90 4.45 13.05 23.44
N ASN A 91 3.94 13.04 22.20
CA ASN A 91 3.54 14.25 21.49
C ASN A 91 2.47 13.97 20.40
N THR A 92 2.14 14.98 19.59
CA THR A 92 1.11 14.90 18.52
C THR A 92 1.70 15.22 17.14
N ALA A 93 3.01 15.08 16.96
CA ALA A 93 3.59 15.04 15.64
C ALA A 93 3.27 13.69 14.97
N SER A 94 3.32 13.68 13.64
CA SER A 94 3.23 12.44 12.86
C SER A 94 4.62 12.07 12.36
N GLY A 95 4.83 10.78 12.07
CA GLY A 95 6.09 10.26 11.52
C GLY A 95 7.24 10.12 12.54
N ASP A 96 6.94 10.19 13.83
CA ASP A 96 7.88 9.93 14.94
C ASP A 96 7.58 8.68 15.76
N GLY A 97 6.63 7.86 15.28
CA GLY A 97 6.32 6.53 15.81
C GLY A 97 4.91 6.38 16.37
N CYS A 98 4.12 7.44 16.35
CA CYS A 98 2.70 7.41 16.62
C CYS A 98 2.00 8.50 15.79
N SER A 99 0.77 8.25 15.35
CA SER A 99 0.00 9.25 14.63
C SER A 99 -0.44 10.38 15.54
N ALA A 100 -0.69 11.56 14.97
CA ALA A 100 -1.11 12.75 15.72
C ALA A 100 -2.46 12.58 16.46
N ASP A 101 -3.21 11.53 16.14
CA ASP A 101 -4.47 11.12 16.79
C ASP A 101 -4.36 9.79 17.56
N CYS A 102 -3.16 9.21 17.64
CA CYS A 102 -2.85 7.97 18.36
C CYS A 102 -3.66 6.74 17.87
N LEU A 103 -4.22 6.81 16.66
CA LEU A 103 -4.98 5.73 16.04
C LEU A 103 -4.12 4.80 15.18
N SER A 104 -2.85 5.14 14.96
CA SER A 104 -1.90 4.38 14.16
C SER A 104 -0.50 4.46 14.74
N ASP A 105 0.23 3.34 14.74
CA ASP A 105 1.64 3.25 15.12
C ASP A 105 2.61 3.65 13.99
N GLU A 106 2.10 4.23 12.91
CA GLU A 106 2.86 4.70 11.74
C GLU A 106 3.68 3.56 11.10
N THR A 107 3.08 2.37 11.03
CA THR A 107 3.69 1.18 10.43
C THR A 107 2.99 0.77 9.14
N CYS A 108 3.78 0.61 8.07
CA CYS A 108 3.27 0.10 6.81
C CYS A 108 2.57 -1.26 6.95
N GLY A 109 1.39 -1.35 6.32
CA GLY A 109 0.51 -2.49 6.33
C GLY A 109 -0.49 -2.49 7.48
N ASN A 110 -0.74 -1.36 8.13
CA ASN A 110 -1.65 -1.25 9.28
C ASN A 110 -3.06 -0.77 8.91
N ASN A 111 -3.37 -0.58 7.62
CA ASN A 111 -4.62 -0.04 7.05
C ASN A 111 -4.80 1.48 7.20
N TYR A 112 -3.74 2.21 7.58
CA TYR A 112 -3.71 3.66 7.62
C TYR A 112 -2.63 4.16 6.66
N VAL A 113 -2.93 5.22 5.90
CA VAL A 113 -1.89 5.89 5.11
C VAL A 113 -1.25 6.93 6.01
N ASP A 114 -0.10 6.57 6.55
CA ASP A 114 0.60 7.32 7.59
C ASP A 114 1.61 8.33 7.02
N ALA A 115 2.25 9.13 7.88
CA ALA A 115 3.12 10.20 7.42
C ALA A 115 4.39 9.65 6.75
N GLY A 116 4.49 9.87 5.44
CA GLY A 116 5.61 9.41 4.62
C GLY A 116 5.26 8.24 3.70
N GLU A 117 4.07 7.69 3.83
CA GLU A 117 3.55 6.64 2.96
C GLU A 117 2.86 7.21 1.72
N ALA A 118 2.98 6.50 0.60
CA ALA A 118 2.24 6.74 -0.63
C ALA A 118 0.87 6.05 -0.60
N CYS A 119 0.84 4.85 0.00
CA CYS A 119 -0.31 3.97 0.12
C CYS A 119 -0.20 3.11 1.39
N ASP A 120 -1.29 2.40 1.70
CA ASP A 120 -1.32 1.27 2.62
C ASP A 120 -2.48 0.36 2.21
N ASP A 121 -2.23 -0.93 1.98
CA ASP A 121 -3.25 -1.92 1.61
C ASP A 121 -3.54 -2.95 2.71
N GLY A 122 -3.10 -2.66 3.94
CA GLY A 122 -3.34 -3.46 5.13
C GLY A 122 -2.41 -4.65 5.27
N ASN A 123 -1.34 -4.74 4.48
CA ASN A 123 -0.28 -5.73 4.67
C ASN A 123 1.08 -5.28 4.09
N THR A 124 2.07 -6.18 4.06
CA THR A 124 3.45 -5.89 3.59
C THR A 124 3.90 -6.89 2.52
N VAL A 125 2.96 -7.34 1.69
CA VAL A 125 3.23 -8.14 0.50
C VAL A 125 3.44 -7.17 -0.66
N ASP A 126 4.42 -7.42 -1.50
CA ASP A 126 4.53 -6.69 -2.77
C ASP A 126 3.48 -7.27 -3.73
N ALA A 127 3.05 -6.49 -4.73
CA ALA A 127 2.16 -6.95 -5.80
C ALA A 127 0.66 -7.06 -5.53
N ASP A 128 0.13 -6.48 -4.45
CA ASP A 128 -1.30 -6.53 -4.14
C ASP A 128 -1.98 -5.17 -3.95
N GLY A 129 -1.26 -4.08 -4.24
CA GLY A 129 -1.82 -2.73 -4.36
C GLY A 129 -0.96 -1.66 -3.69
N CYS A 130 -0.05 -2.05 -2.82
CA CYS A 130 0.94 -1.19 -2.22
C CYS A 130 2.25 -1.95 -2.05
N SER A 131 3.40 -1.28 -2.19
CA SER A 131 4.69 -1.94 -1.94
C SER A 131 4.80 -2.38 -0.48
N ALA A 132 5.63 -3.38 -0.18
CA ALA A 132 5.90 -3.81 1.20
C ALA A 132 6.55 -2.74 2.10
N THR A 133 6.89 -1.57 1.54
CA THR A 133 7.45 -0.41 2.23
C THR A 133 6.53 0.81 2.22
N CYS A 134 5.35 0.69 1.60
CA CYS A 134 4.37 1.78 1.47
C CYS A 134 4.92 3.02 0.74
N LEU A 135 5.97 2.88 -0.06
CA LEU A 135 6.59 3.99 -0.80
C LEU A 135 6.08 4.14 -2.24
N SER A 136 5.37 3.14 -2.76
CA SER A 136 4.74 3.15 -4.08
C SER A 136 3.43 2.38 -4.07
N ASP A 137 2.47 2.87 -4.87
CA ASP A 137 1.16 2.24 -5.10
C ASP A 137 1.25 1.06 -6.11
N GLU A 138 2.45 0.60 -6.45
CA GLU A 138 2.69 -0.51 -7.39
C GLU A 138 2.01 -0.29 -8.76
N THR A 139 2.14 0.93 -9.28
CA THR A 139 1.47 1.36 -10.53
C THR A 139 2.47 1.80 -11.59
N CYS A 140 2.36 1.19 -12.77
CA CYS A 140 3.15 1.56 -13.94
C CYS A 140 3.09 3.05 -14.25
N GLY A 141 4.26 3.63 -14.49
CA GLY A 141 4.44 5.05 -14.80
C GLY A 141 4.53 5.94 -13.57
N ASN A 142 4.71 5.39 -12.38
CA ASN A 142 4.87 6.17 -11.13
C ASN A 142 6.32 6.66 -10.91
N GLY A 143 7.26 6.30 -11.78
CA GLY A 143 8.68 6.64 -11.69
C GLY A 143 9.50 5.77 -10.74
N ILE A 144 8.93 4.69 -10.21
CA ILE A 144 9.54 3.73 -9.30
C ILE A 144 9.43 2.35 -9.96
N LEU A 145 10.55 1.64 -10.14
CA LEU A 145 10.51 0.29 -10.69
C LEU A 145 10.04 -0.69 -9.61
N ASP A 146 8.77 -1.06 -9.69
CA ASP A 146 8.10 -1.94 -8.72
C ASP A 146 8.33 -3.44 -9.04
N PRO A 147 8.21 -4.37 -8.07
CA PRO A 147 8.58 -5.78 -8.27
C PRO A 147 7.88 -6.55 -9.41
N GLN A 148 6.70 -6.13 -9.88
CA GLN A 148 6.07 -6.76 -11.07
C GLN A 148 6.40 -6.08 -12.39
N GLU A 149 7.13 -4.98 -12.34
CA GLU A 149 7.46 -4.21 -13.52
C GLU A 149 8.76 -4.73 -14.14
N HIS A 150 8.75 -4.83 -15.46
CA HIS A 150 9.94 -5.13 -16.24
C HIS A 150 10.79 -3.87 -16.48
N CYS A 151 10.11 -2.73 -16.59
CA CYS A 151 10.66 -1.43 -16.93
C CYS A 151 9.84 -0.32 -16.28
N GLU A 152 10.37 0.89 -16.21
CA GLU A 152 9.67 2.08 -15.72
C GLU A 152 10.30 3.34 -16.34
N ASP A 153 9.49 4.19 -16.96
CA ASP A 153 9.96 5.42 -17.64
C ASP A 153 9.26 6.72 -17.18
N GLY A 154 8.47 6.65 -16.11
CA GLY A 154 7.81 7.76 -15.46
C GLY A 154 6.45 8.13 -16.05
N ASN A 155 5.90 7.32 -16.95
CA ASN A 155 4.56 7.50 -17.48
C ASN A 155 3.97 6.21 -18.09
N THR A 156 2.78 6.31 -18.70
CA THR A 156 2.07 5.17 -19.34
C THR A 156 1.85 5.37 -20.84
N ALA A 157 2.70 6.17 -21.49
CA ALA A 157 2.74 6.21 -22.94
C ALA A 157 3.38 4.94 -23.49
N ASN A 158 3.17 4.70 -24.79
CA ASN A 158 3.92 3.67 -25.50
C ASN A 158 4.81 4.40 -26.51
N GLY A 159 5.93 3.80 -26.85
CA GLY A 159 6.94 4.26 -27.79
C GLY A 159 8.01 5.16 -27.17
N ASP A 160 8.10 5.24 -25.85
CA ASP A 160 9.05 6.09 -25.11
C ASP A 160 10.02 5.34 -24.21
N GLY A 161 10.00 4.01 -24.24
CA GLY A 161 11.05 3.17 -23.67
C GLY A 161 10.50 2.02 -22.84
N CYS A 162 9.34 2.20 -22.21
CA CYS A 162 8.64 1.17 -21.47
C CYS A 162 7.20 1.04 -21.99
N SER A 163 6.67 -0.18 -22.00
CA SER A 163 5.27 -0.39 -22.39
C SER A 163 4.34 0.29 -21.38
N ALA A 164 3.16 0.71 -21.81
CA ALA A 164 2.17 1.39 -20.94
C ALA A 164 1.65 0.54 -19.75
N ASP A 165 2.01 -0.74 -19.71
CA ASP A 165 1.71 -1.69 -18.63
C ASP A 165 2.98 -2.25 -17.97
N CYS A 166 4.14 -1.68 -18.26
CA CYS A 166 5.44 -1.99 -17.69
C CYS A 166 5.86 -3.47 -17.82
N ARG A 167 5.37 -4.17 -18.85
CA ARG A 167 5.67 -5.60 -19.09
C ARG A 167 6.83 -5.84 -20.04
N SER A 168 7.25 -4.84 -20.80
CA SER A 168 8.37 -4.94 -21.74
C SER A 168 9.06 -3.59 -21.95
N ASP A 169 10.40 -3.63 -21.98
CA ASP A 169 11.20 -2.54 -22.55
C ASP A 169 10.92 -2.49 -24.05
N GLU A 170 10.53 -1.35 -24.62
CA GLU A 170 10.11 -1.27 -26.02
C GLU A 170 11.29 -1.32 -26.99
N THR A 171 11.89 -2.51 -27.08
CA THR A 171 13.14 -2.78 -27.78
C THR A 171 13.04 -4.08 -28.55
N CYS A 172 13.53 -4.04 -29.79
CA CYS A 172 13.49 -5.20 -30.66
C CYS A 172 14.24 -6.41 -30.11
N GLY A 173 13.68 -7.60 -30.27
CA GLY A 173 14.31 -8.86 -29.89
C GLY A 173 14.19 -9.19 -28.40
N ASN A 174 13.33 -8.48 -27.66
CA ASN A 174 13.07 -8.71 -26.23
C ASN A 174 12.06 -9.85 -25.95
N GLY A 175 11.46 -10.43 -26.98
CA GLY A 175 10.42 -11.46 -26.91
C GLY A 175 8.98 -10.94 -26.82
N TYR A 176 8.77 -9.62 -26.87
CA TYR A 176 7.47 -8.94 -26.83
C TYR A 176 7.26 -8.13 -28.10
N LYS A 177 6.06 -8.24 -28.70
CA LYS A 177 5.73 -7.41 -29.86
C LYS A 177 5.28 -6.04 -29.38
N ASP A 178 6.19 -5.08 -29.42
CA ASP A 178 5.97 -3.73 -28.89
C ASP A 178 5.40 -2.77 -29.94
N VAL A 179 5.03 -1.56 -29.50
CA VAL A 179 4.50 -0.55 -30.41
C VAL A 179 5.56 -0.13 -31.43
N GLY A 180 5.19 -0.06 -32.71
CA GLY A 180 6.11 0.30 -33.79
C GLY A 180 6.87 -0.88 -34.42
N GLU A 181 6.80 -2.07 -33.81
CA GLU A 181 7.35 -3.30 -34.37
C GLU A 181 6.39 -3.99 -35.34
N GLU A 182 6.93 -4.52 -36.44
CA GLU A 182 6.15 -5.30 -37.39
C GLU A 182 6.08 -6.78 -36.99
N CYS A 183 7.15 -7.29 -36.38
CA CYS A 183 7.35 -8.66 -35.91
C CYS A 183 8.19 -8.67 -34.63
N GLU A 184 8.27 -9.83 -33.98
CA GLU A 184 9.17 -10.13 -32.88
C GLU A 184 9.47 -11.64 -32.85
N ASP A 185 10.73 -12.03 -32.68
CA ASP A 185 11.17 -13.44 -32.64
C ASP A 185 12.19 -13.78 -31.54
N GLY A 186 12.35 -12.88 -30.56
CA GLY A 186 13.11 -13.09 -29.33
C GLY A 186 14.61 -12.87 -29.46
N ASN A 187 15.09 -12.30 -30.57
CA ASN A 187 16.49 -12.00 -30.76
C ASN A 187 16.75 -10.90 -31.82
N LEU A 188 18.03 -10.60 -32.11
CA LEU A 188 18.46 -9.55 -33.04
C LEU A 188 19.25 -10.11 -34.24
N ILE A 189 18.96 -11.34 -34.68
CA ILE A 189 19.63 -11.99 -35.80
C ILE A 189 18.82 -11.74 -37.07
N ASP A 190 19.44 -11.21 -38.13
CA ASP A 190 18.74 -11.09 -39.41
C ASP A 190 18.58 -12.48 -40.07
N GLY A 191 17.43 -12.71 -40.71
CA GLY A 191 17.15 -13.86 -41.57
C GLY A 191 16.48 -15.05 -40.88
N ASP A 192 16.08 -14.97 -39.61
CA ASP A 192 15.43 -16.06 -38.86
C ASP A 192 13.94 -15.82 -38.58
N GLY A 193 13.40 -14.68 -38.99
CA GLY A 193 11.96 -14.43 -39.00
C GLY A 193 11.62 -12.95 -38.92
N CYS A 194 12.37 -12.23 -38.08
CA CYS A 194 12.28 -10.81 -37.85
C CYS A 194 13.69 -10.21 -37.94
N SER A 195 13.82 -9.05 -38.58
CA SER A 195 15.14 -8.39 -38.66
C SER A 195 15.54 -7.80 -37.32
N ALA A 196 16.81 -7.46 -37.14
CA ALA A 196 17.34 -6.77 -35.95
C ALA A 196 16.75 -5.36 -35.69
N THR A 197 15.81 -4.90 -36.53
CA THR A 197 15.06 -3.64 -36.39
C THR A 197 13.55 -3.86 -36.40
N CYS A 198 13.13 -5.10 -36.13
CA CYS A 198 11.74 -5.54 -36.00
C CYS A 198 10.87 -5.26 -37.23
N ARG A 199 11.49 -5.43 -38.41
CA ARG A 199 10.81 -5.50 -39.71
C ARG A 199 10.60 -6.95 -40.13
N ASP A 200 9.40 -7.24 -40.64
CA ASP A 200 9.03 -8.56 -41.13
C ASP A 200 9.91 -8.95 -42.33
N GLU A 201 10.73 -9.99 -42.16
CA GLU A 201 11.54 -10.54 -43.25
C GLU A 201 10.76 -11.57 -44.09
N ASN A 202 9.71 -12.12 -43.48
CA ASN A 202 8.82 -13.11 -44.07
C ASN A 202 7.71 -12.50 -44.93
N LYS A 203 7.66 -11.16 -45.06
CA LYS A 203 6.87 -10.51 -46.11
C LYS A 203 7.51 -10.84 -47.45
N LYS A 204 7.20 -12.02 -47.98
CA LYS A 204 7.23 -12.20 -49.42
C LYS A 204 6.33 -11.10 -49.97
N ASP A 205 6.92 -10.15 -50.68
CA ASP A 205 6.21 -9.35 -51.66
C ASP A 205 5.21 -10.29 -52.37
N ASP A 206 3.91 -10.10 -52.12
CA ASP A 206 2.82 -10.80 -52.80
C ASP A 206 2.75 -10.45 -54.30
N GLY A 207 3.83 -9.90 -54.87
CA GLY A 207 4.00 -9.67 -56.28
C GLY A 207 3.42 -8.34 -56.73
N CYS A 208 3.79 -7.25 -56.07
CA CYS A 208 3.68 -5.92 -56.67
C CYS A 208 4.88 -5.00 -56.35
N GLY A 209 6.04 -5.37 -56.88
CA GLY A 209 6.77 -4.46 -57.76
C GLY A 209 8.05 -3.86 -57.21
N CYS A 210 9.16 -4.60 -57.37
CA CYS A 210 10.47 -4.01 -57.66
C CYS A 210 11.16 -4.83 -58.76
N THR A 211 11.22 -4.26 -59.96
CA THR A 211 12.01 -4.79 -61.08
C THR A 211 13.50 -4.66 -60.77
N ALA A 212 14.13 -5.76 -60.35
CA ALA A 212 15.58 -5.89 -60.40
C ALA A 212 15.99 -7.30 -60.86
N GLY A 213 15.94 -7.51 -62.17
CA GLY A 213 17.07 -8.10 -62.89
C GLY A 213 17.39 -9.60 -62.76
N SER A 214 16.53 -10.48 -62.25
CA SER A 214 16.78 -11.93 -62.31
C SER A 214 16.05 -12.60 -63.49
N ARG A 215 16.79 -12.83 -64.59
CA ARG A 215 16.37 -13.65 -65.73
C ARG A 215 16.19 -15.12 -65.28
N SER A 216 14.95 -15.59 -65.22
CA SER A 216 14.62 -17.03 -65.25
C SER A 216 14.25 -17.44 -66.68
N PRO A 217 14.89 -18.46 -67.29
CA PRO A 217 14.53 -18.93 -68.62
C PRO A 217 13.35 -19.91 -68.54
N SER A 218 12.18 -19.49 -69.02
CA SER A 218 11.04 -20.37 -69.27
C SER A 218 11.15 -20.96 -70.67
N THR A 219 11.59 -22.21 -70.78
CA THR A 219 11.44 -22.99 -72.02
C THR A 219 10.00 -23.52 -72.12
N GLY A 220 9.11 -22.69 -72.64
CA GLY A 220 7.79 -23.08 -73.13
C GLY A 220 7.83 -23.27 -74.64
N ALA A 221 7.94 -24.51 -75.12
CA ALA A 221 7.86 -24.82 -76.53
C ALA A 221 6.39 -24.80 -77.00
N LEU A 222 6.00 -23.70 -77.64
CA LEU A 222 4.74 -23.53 -78.35
C LEU A 222 4.78 -24.29 -79.68
N GLY A 223 3.69 -24.99 -79.98
CA GLY A 223 3.49 -25.73 -81.23
C GLY A 223 3.34 -24.83 -82.46
N LEU A 224 3.71 -25.39 -83.61
CA LEU A 224 3.43 -24.82 -84.92
C LEU A 224 2.80 -25.91 -85.80
N SER A 225 1.50 -25.75 -86.06
CA SER A 225 0.77 -26.49 -87.10
C SER A 225 1.03 -25.85 -88.47
N LEU A 226 1.18 -26.67 -89.52
CA LEU A 226 0.38 -26.66 -90.77
C LEU A 226 1.12 -27.28 -91.97
N LEU A 227 0.40 -28.23 -92.60
CA LEU A 227 0.22 -28.48 -94.05
C LEU A 227 1.14 -29.42 -94.86
N LEU A 228 0.46 -30.49 -95.32
CA LEU A 228 0.34 -31.02 -96.69
C LEU A 228 1.32 -32.08 -97.24
N ALA A 229 0.79 -33.30 -97.25
CA ALA A 229 0.50 -34.16 -98.41
C ALA A 229 1.61 -34.57 -99.40
N ALA A 230 1.83 -35.90 -99.49
CA ALA A 230 1.81 -36.73 -100.70
C ALA A 230 2.19 -38.18 -100.31
N LEU A 231 1.26 -39.14 -100.30
CA LEU A 231 1.00 -40.06 -101.41
C LEU A 231 2.22 -40.90 -101.84
N PHE A 232 2.05 -42.22 -101.68
CA PHE A 232 2.47 -43.25 -102.63
C PHE A 232 3.98 -43.55 -102.78
N LEU A 233 4.42 -44.69 -102.22
CA LEU A 233 4.65 -45.95 -102.95
C LEU A 233 5.68 -46.89 -102.27
N PHE A 234 5.32 -48.17 -102.30
CA PHE A 234 6.21 -49.35 -102.37
C PHE A 234 6.87 -49.80 -101.04
N ARG A 235 6.41 -50.93 -100.49
CA ARG A 235 6.93 -52.31 -100.71
C ARG A 235 8.34 -52.45 -100.10
N ARG A 236 8.65 -53.40 -99.23
CA ARG A 236 8.20 -54.80 -99.16
C ARG A 236 8.72 -55.43 -97.86
N ARG A 237 7.92 -56.38 -97.38
CA ARG A 237 8.25 -57.51 -96.48
C ARG A 237 9.68 -58.09 -96.59
N ARG A 238 10.14 -58.57 -95.43
CA ARG A 238 11.00 -59.74 -95.13
C ARG A 238 12.48 -59.68 -95.51
N ALA A 239 13.33 -59.84 -94.49
CA ALA A 239 13.93 -61.15 -94.19
C ALA A 239 13.79 -61.40 -92.68
#